data_AF-B1I4T2-F1
#
_entry.id   AF-B1I4T2-F1
#
_cell.length_a   1.000
_cell.length_b   1.000
_cell.length_c   1.000
_cell.angle_alpha   90.00
_cell.angle_beta   90.00
_cell.angle_gamma   90.00
#
_symmetry.space_group_name_H-M   'P 1'
#
loop_
_entity.id
_entity.type
_entity.pdbx_description
1 polymer ?
#
loop_
_entity_poly.entity_id
_entity_poly.type
_entity_poly.pdbx_seq_one_letter_code
_entity_poly.pdbx_strand_id
1 'polypeptide(L)'
;MLNIDEDNLKHGVLGLVMALVEIIRDALKTQAFRRIEDGTLTEEEIERLGRAFMELDRAIEEIKCEQGVSESVKNVRDGLDRIVDDVVDRMINPRRWAEEESRRR
;
A
#
# COMPACT_ATOMS: atom_id res chain seq x y z
N MET A 1 2.29 23.42 -14.09
CA MET A 1 2.52 23.13 -12.65
C MET A 1 2.16 21.67 -12.46
N LEU A 2 3.11 20.82 -12.04
CA LEU A 2 2.83 19.41 -11.78
C LEU A 2 1.87 19.35 -10.59
N ASN A 3 0.64 18.91 -10.83
CA ASN A 3 -0.35 18.71 -9.77
C ASN A 3 0.01 17.38 -9.09
N ILE A 4 0.87 17.45 -8.07
CA ILE A 4 1.24 16.29 -7.27
C ILE A 4 0.08 16.08 -6.30
N ASP A 5 -0.68 15.03 -6.54
CA ASP A 5 -1.68 14.56 -5.62
C ASP A 5 -0.98 14.10 -4.33
N GLU A 6 -1.20 14.86 -3.25
CA GLU A 6 -0.45 14.74 -2.00
C GLU A 6 -0.66 13.38 -1.32
N ASP A 7 -1.82 12.77 -1.55
CA ASP A 7 -2.13 11.42 -1.07
C ASP A 7 -1.29 10.39 -1.85
N ASN A 8 -1.24 10.46 -3.18
CA ASN A 8 -0.39 9.59 -4.00
C ASN A 8 1.11 9.67 -3.63
N LEU A 9 1.61 10.86 -3.25
CA LEU A 9 2.99 11.02 -2.79
C LEU A 9 3.25 10.32 -1.45
N LYS A 10 2.33 10.46 -0.48
CA LYS A 10 2.44 9.80 0.84
C LYS A 10 2.49 8.28 0.69
N HIS A 11 1.66 7.73 -0.19
CA HIS A 11 1.62 6.29 -0.46
C HIS A 11 2.88 5.78 -1.18
N GLY A 12 3.41 6.55 -2.14
CA GLY A 12 4.67 6.22 -2.80
C GLY A 12 5.87 6.21 -1.85
N VAL A 13 5.97 7.20 -0.97
CA VAL A 13 7.04 7.27 0.05
C VAL A 13 6.93 6.13 1.04
N LEU A 14 5.72 5.81 1.50
CA LEU A 14 5.52 4.72 2.44
C LEU A 14 5.84 3.36 1.83
N GLY A 15 5.47 3.13 0.57
CA GLY A 15 5.89 1.93 -0.18
C GLY A 15 7.42 1.78 -0.25
N LEU A 16 8.14 2.89 -0.45
CA LEU A 16 9.61 2.89 -0.45
C LEU A 16 10.19 2.57 0.93
N VAL A 17 9.64 3.16 2.00
CA VAL A 17 10.05 2.86 3.38
C VAL A 17 9.80 1.39 3.69
N MET A 18 8.64 0.85 3.30
CA MET A 18 8.34 -0.57 3.48
C MET A 18 9.35 -1.45 2.77
N ALA A 19 9.62 -1.20 1.49
CA ALA A 19 10.63 -1.94 0.74
C ALA A 19 12.01 -1.92 1.43
N LEU A 20 12.43 -0.77 1.96
CA LEU A 20 13.68 -0.64 2.68
C LEU A 20 13.69 -1.46 3.99
N VAL A 21 12.61 -1.41 4.76
CA VAL A 21 12.48 -2.19 6.01
C VAL A 21 12.60 -3.70 5.72
N GLU A 22 11.99 -4.17 4.64
CA GLU A 22 12.08 -5.58 4.23
C GLU A 22 13.50 -6.00 3.85
N ILE A 23 14.20 -5.15 3.09
CA ILE A 23 15.61 -5.39 2.72
C ILE A 23 16.49 -5.47 3.98
N ILE A 24 16.30 -4.55 4.93
CA ILE A 24 17.07 -4.53 6.19
C ILE A 24 16.78 -5.78 7.01
N ARG A 25 15.50 -6.17 7.14
CA ARG A 25 15.12 -7.40 7.84
C ARG A 25 15.81 -8.62 7.25
N ASP A 26 15.80 -8.77 5.93
CA ASP A 26 16.38 -9.93 5.26
C ASP A 26 17.91 -9.96 5.40
N ALA A 27 18.55 -8.79 5.35
CA ALA A 27 19.97 -8.65 5.65
C ALA A 27 20.30 -9.06 7.09
N LEU A 28 19.49 -8.63 8.07
CA LEU A 28 19.64 -9.00 9.47
C LEU A 28 19.46 -10.52 9.68
N LYS A 29 18.46 -11.14 9.05
CA LYS A 29 18.25 -12.60 9.08
C LYS A 29 19.47 -13.34 8.53
N THR A 30 20.04 -12.85 7.44
CA THR A 30 21.25 -13.44 6.84
C THR A 30 22.47 -13.31 7.77
N GLN A 31 22.64 -12.16 8.43
CA GLN A 31 23.73 -11.97 9.40
C GLN A 31 23.53 -12.83 10.66
N ALA A 32 22.29 -12.93 11.15
CA ALA A 32 21.93 -13.78 12.28
C ALA A 32 22.30 -15.24 12.00
N PHE A 33 21.94 -15.74 10.81
CA PHE A 33 22.25 -17.10 10.40
C PHE A 33 23.77 -17.37 10.39
N ARG A 34 24.56 -16.47 9.79
CA ARG A 34 26.03 -16.57 9.82
C ARG A 34 26.59 -16.62 11.24
N ARG A 35 26.08 -15.77 12.13
CA ARG A 35 26.53 -15.73 13.54
C ARG A 35 26.21 -17.01 14.30
N ILE A 36 25.11 -17.68 13.96
CA ILE A 36 24.72 -18.99 14.50
C ILE A 36 25.68 -20.07 13.97
N GLU A 37 25.95 -20.10 12.66
CA GLU A 37 26.90 -21.05 12.06
C GLU A 37 28.32 -20.91 12.63
N ASP A 38 28.77 -19.67 12.81
CA ASP A 38 30.09 -19.35 13.38
C ASP A 38 30.16 -19.60 14.91
N GLY A 39 29.04 -19.99 15.55
CA GLY A 39 28.98 -20.24 17.00
C GLY A 39 29.19 -19.00 17.86
N THR A 40 29.00 -17.80 17.30
CA THR A 40 29.23 -16.51 17.98
C THR A 40 28.06 -16.02 18.84
N LEU A 41 27.00 -16.82 18.92
CA LEU A 41 25.80 -16.56 19.72
C LEU A 41 25.55 -17.73 20.67
N THR A 42 25.17 -17.42 21.90
CA THR A 42 24.69 -18.43 22.85
C THR A 42 23.26 -18.86 22.51
N GLU A 43 22.81 -20.01 23.02
CA GLU A 43 21.44 -20.51 22.80
C GLU A 43 20.37 -19.50 23.26
N GLU A 44 20.59 -18.84 24.41
CA GLU A 44 19.72 -17.77 24.91
C GLU A 44 19.66 -16.55 23.96
N GLU A 45 20.80 -16.18 23.35
CA GLU A 45 20.85 -15.09 22.38
C GLU A 45 20.14 -15.45 21.08
N ILE A 46 20.26 -16.70 20.62
CA ILE A 46 19.56 -17.21 19.44
C ILE A 46 18.06 -17.15 19.66
N GLU A 47 17.56 -17.62 20.80
CA GLU A 47 16.13 -17.54 21.11
C GLU A 47 15.62 -16.10 21.17
N ARG A 48 16.37 -15.21 21.85
CA ARG A 48 15.99 -13.80 21.95
C ARG A 48 15.94 -13.13 20.59
N LEU A 49 16.88 -13.46 19.70
CA LEU A 49 16.91 -12.97 18.33
C LEU A 49 15.73 -13.51 17.50
N GLY A 50 15.40 -14.79 17.65
CA GLY A 50 14.21 -15.39 17.03
C GLY A 50 12.92 -14.67 17.44
N ARG A 51 12.73 -14.40 18.73
CA ARG A 51 11.58 -13.64 19.24
C ARG A 51 11.52 -12.23 18.66
N ALA A 52 12.65 -11.53 18.61
CA ALA A 52 12.72 -10.19 18.03
C ALA A 52 12.35 -10.17 16.53
N PHE A 53 12.77 -11.18 15.75
CA PHE A 53 12.36 -11.28 14.35
C PHE A 53 10.87 -11.56 14.18
N MET A 54 10.27 -12.39 15.03
CA MET A 54 8.82 -12.63 15.00
C MET A 54 8.02 -11.36 15.29
N GLU A 55 8.44 -10.57 16.28
CA GLU A 55 7.82 -9.27 16.58
C GLU A 55 7.97 -8.28 15.43
N LEU A 56 9.15 -8.23 14.80
CA LEU A 56 9.40 -7.39 13.63
C LEU A 56 8.53 -7.80 12.44
N ASP A 57 8.44 -9.10 12.15
CA ASP A 57 7.61 -9.63 11.06
C ASP A 57 6.12 -9.26 11.26
N ARG A 58 5.63 -9.40 12.50
CA ARG A 58 4.26 -9.00 12.87
C ARG A 58 4.02 -7.51 12.69
N ALA A 59 4.93 -6.65 13.17
CA ALA A 59 4.80 -5.20 13.02
C ALA A 59 4.77 -4.78 11.54
N ILE A 60 5.58 -5.43 10.70
CA ILE A 60 5.59 -5.20 9.24
C ILE A 60 4.26 -5.61 8.61
N GLU A 61 3.70 -6.76 9.00
CA GLU A 61 2.39 -7.19 8.51
C GLU A 61 1.26 -6.26 8.95
N GLU A 62 1.27 -5.81 10.20
CA GLU A 62 0.29 -4.85 10.72
C GLU A 62 0.32 -3.54 9.93
N ILE A 63 1.51 -2.97 9.68
CA ILE A 63 1.67 -1.77 8.85
C ILE A 63 1.20 -2.03 7.41
N LYS A 64 1.54 -3.18 6.81
CA LYS A 64 1.05 -3.53 5.46
C LYS A 64 -0.48 -3.63 5.41
N CYS A 65 -1.12 -4.18 6.42
CA CYS A 65 -2.58 -4.28 6.51
C CYS A 65 -3.23 -2.90 6.62
N GLU A 66 -2.68 -2.01 7.44
CA GLU A 66 -3.17 -0.64 7.57
C GLU A 66 -3.08 0.15 6.26
N GLN A 67 -2.07 -0.13 5.43
CA GLN A 67 -1.83 0.58 4.17
C GLN A 67 -2.52 -0.07 2.95
N GLY A 68 -2.52 -1.40 2.85
CA GLY A 68 -2.81 -2.10 1.60
C GLY A 68 -4.30 -2.30 1.28
N VAL A 69 -5.15 -2.43 2.30
CA VAL A 69 -6.56 -2.80 2.07
C VAL A 69 -7.47 -1.58 1.97
N SER A 70 -7.33 -0.61 2.87
CA SER A 70 -8.28 0.50 2.95
C SER A 70 -8.17 1.44 1.75
N GLU A 71 -6.94 1.67 1.28
CA GLU A 71 -6.67 2.63 0.21
C GLU A 71 -6.95 2.06 -1.18
N SER A 72 -6.52 0.83 -1.46
CA SER A 72 -6.86 0.12 -2.71
C SER A 72 -8.37 -0.01 -2.88
N VAL A 73 -9.09 -0.34 -1.81
CA VAL A 73 -10.55 -0.41 -1.79
C VAL A 73 -11.17 0.98 -1.97
N LYS A 74 -10.63 2.02 -1.33
CA LYS A 74 -11.08 3.40 -1.49
C LYS A 74 -10.91 3.91 -2.92
N ASN A 75 -9.75 3.67 -3.55
CA ASN A 75 -9.50 4.07 -4.93
C ASN A 75 -10.44 3.36 -5.93
N VAL A 76 -10.72 2.08 -5.72
CA VAL A 76 -11.71 1.34 -6.51
C VAL A 76 -13.13 1.86 -6.28
N ARG A 77 -13.52 2.11 -5.02
CA ARG A 77 -14.83 2.65 -4.65
C ARG A 77 -15.05 4.05 -5.24
N ASP A 78 -14.09 4.94 -5.08
CA ASP A 78 -14.17 6.31 -5.58
C ASP A 78 -14.19 6.35 -7.12
N GLY A 79 -13.58 5.35 -7.78
CA GLY A 79 -13.70 5.15 -9.23
C GLY A 79 -15.08 4.66 -9.67
N LEU A 80 -15.68 3.75 -8.90
CA LEU A 80 -17.04 3.25 -9.14
C LEU A 80 -18.10 4.35 -8.94
N ASP A 81 -17.96 5.18 -7.90
CA ASP A 81 -18.91 6.27 -7.62
C ASP A 81 -19.01 7.25 -8.79
N ARG A 82 -17.87 7.60 -9.43
CA ARG A 82 -17.86 8.46 -10.63
C ARG A 82 -18.59 7.82 -11.81
N ILE A 83 -18.41 6.52 -12.03
CA ILE A 83 -19.09 5.80 -13.11
C ILE A 83 -20.59 5.73 -12.84
N VAL A 84 -20.99 5.55 -11.58
CA VAL A 84 -22.39 5.55 -11.17
C VAL A 84 -23.02 6.92 -11.40
N ASP A 85 -22.36 8.01 -10.99
CA ASP A 85 -22.85 9.37 -11.21
C ASP A 85 -23.08 9.67 -12.70
N ASP A 86 -22.14 9.29 -13.58
CA ASP A 86 -22.27 9.45 -15.03
C ASP A 86 -23.45 8.68 -15.61
N VAL A 87 -23.69 7.44 -15.15
CA VAL A 87 -24.80 6.60 -15.62
C VAL A 87 -26.15 7.11 -15.08
N VAL A 88 -26.18 7.61 -13.84
CA VAL A 88 -27.39 8.18 -13.23
C VAL A 88 -27.78 9.49 -13.92
N ASP A 89 -26.82 10.39 -14.19
CA ASP A 89 -27.08 11.64 -14.92
C ASP A 89 -27.63 11.38 -16.33
N ARG A 90 -27.09 10.36 -17.02
CA ARG A 90 -27.54 9.86 -18.34
C ARG A 90 -28.99 9.42 -18.35
N MET A 91 -29.44 8.73 -17.30
CA MET A 91 -30.82 8.25 -17.22
C MET A 91 -31.81 9.33 -16.79
N ILE A 92 -31.41 10.23 -15.87
CA ILE A 92 -32.33 11.20 -15.26
C ILE A 92 -32.51 12.45 -16.14
N ASN A 93 -31.52 12.85 -16.94
CA ASN A 93 -31.61 14.08 -17.74
C ASN A 93 -31.46 13.91 -19.27
N PRO A 94 -32.35 13.15 -19.93
CA PRO A 94 -32.25 12.87 -21.37
C PRO A 94 -32.44 14.10 -22.28
N ARG A 95 -33.10 15.19 -21.82
CA ARG A 95 -33.33 16.40 -22.64
C ARG A 95 -32.08 17.28 -22.79
N ARG A 96 -31.19 17.32 -21.80
CA ARG A 96 -29.95 18.12 -21.83
C ARG A 96 -29.01 17.69 -22.95
N TRP A 97 -28.98 16.40 -23.25
CA TRP A 97 -28.05 15.83 -24.24
C TRP A 97 -28.57 15.88 -25.68
N ALA A 98 -29.90 15.86 -25.86
CA ALA A 98 -30.50 16.12 -27.16
C ALA A 98 -30.13 17.53 -27.68
N GLU A 99 -29.92 18.48 -26.78
CA GLU A 99 -29.48 19.85 -27.09
C GLU A 99 -27.96 19.97 -27.30
N GLU A 100 -27.15 19.13 -26.64
CA GLU A 100 -25.68 19.12 -26.76
C GLU A 100 -25.20 18.39 -28.03
N GLU A 101 -25.84 17.29 -28.44
CA GLU A 101 -25.55 16.61 -29.72
C GLU A 101 -25.93 17.47 -30.93
N SER A 102 -27.00 18.25 -30.83
CA SER A 102 -27.42 19.19 -31.87
C SER A 102 -26.45 20.37 -32.05
N ARG A 103 -25.58 20.62 -31.06
CA ARG A 103 -24.57 21.70 -31.06
C ARG A 103 -23.18 21.23 -31.51
N ARG A 104 -22.98 19.91 -31.61
CA ARG A 104 -21.73 19.26 -32.08
C ARG A 104 -21.82 18.76 -33.54
N ARG A 105 -22.99 18.86 -34.18
CA ARG A 105 -23.18 18.77 -35.63
C ARG A 105 -23.20 20.17 -36.24
#